data_AF-D1PRG1-F1
#
_entry.id   AF-D1PRG1-F1
#
_cell.length_a   1.000
_cell.length_b   1.000
_cell.length_c   1.000
_cell.angle_alpha   90.00
_cell.angle_beta   90.00
_cell.angle_gamma   90.00
#
_symmetry.space_group_name_H-M   'P 1'
#
loop_
_entity.id
_entity.type
_entity.pdbx_description
1 polymer ?
#
loop_
_entity_poly.entity_id
_entity_poly.type
_entity_poly.pdbx_seq_one_letter_code
_entity_poly.pdbx_strand_id
1 'polypeptide(L)'
;MAQTKRMRIETPRGKLVQIKFKGGKISCRLTWSRDFGPKRTSQFQTVQEYIDAAVLRYCRPYVPMQSAFLMRSGDLGTVIGSGEVSYIAPYAHRLYYGISFHFDKSAHPNAGALWFERAMIDHKADILRGAAARAGGQAHGV
;
A
#
# COMPACT_ATOMS: atom_id res chain seq x y z
N MET A 1 18.20 -2.25 -9.94
CA MET A 1 17.86 -1.43 -8.76
C MET A 1 16.55 -0.72 -9.07
N ALA A 2 15.44 -1.16 -8.48
CA ALA A 2 14.14 -0.56 -8.74
C ALA A 2 14.11 0.85 -8.14
N GLN A 3 13.81 1.83 -8.99
CA GLN A 3 13.78 3.25 -8.64
C GLN A 3 12.63 3.49 -7.66
N THR A 4 12.92 4.03 -6.47
CA THR A 4 11.88 4.45 -5.52
C THR A 4 11.08 5.57 -6.18
N LYS A 5 9.91 5.26 -6.74
CA LYS A 5 8.97 6.24 -7.28
C LYS A 5 8.38 7.02 -6.11
N ARG A 6 9.06 8.08 -5.68
CA ARG A 6 8.58 8.98 -4.64
C ARG A 6 7.33 9.69 -5.16
N MET A 7 6.17 9.27 -4.67
CA MET A 7 4.91 9.97 -4.95
C MET A 7 5.04 11.41 -4.46
N ARG A 8 4.76 12.40 -5.32
CA ARG A 8 4.79 13.82 -4.95
C ARG A 8 3.40 14.41 -5.18
N ILE A 9 2.78 14.91 -4.11
CA ILE A 9 1.50 15.59 -4.21
C ILE A 9 1.75 17.05 -4.55
N GLU A 10 1.31 17.45 -5.73
CA GLU A 10 1.32 18.84 -6.19
C GLU A 10 0.00 19.52 -5.82
N THR A 11 0.08 20.64 -5.11
CA THR A 11 -1.11 21.46 -4.82
C THR A 11 -1.39 22.41 -5.98
N PRO A 12 -2.64 22.53 -6.45
CA PRO A 12 -2.99 23.49 -7.49
C PRO A 12 -2.80 24.93 -6.99
N ARG A 13 -2.60 25.87 -7.93
CA ARG A 13 -2.49 27.29 -7.60
C ARG A 13 -3.79 27.79 -6.97
N GLY A 14 -3.67 28.67 -5.97
CA GLY A 14 -4.83 29.23 -5.26
C GLY A 14 -5.81 29.96 -6.19
N LYS A 15 -7.08 30.06 -5.79
CA LYS A 15 -8.15 30.72 -6.55
C LYS A 15 -8.51 32.06 -5.89
N LEU A 16 -8.49 33.13 -6.67
CA LEU A 16 -9.01 34.44 -6.26
C LEU A 16 -10.44 34.57 -6.79
N VAL A 17 -11.40 34.80 -5.90
CA VAL A 17 -12.80 35.06 -6.26
C VAL A 17 -13.13 36.49 -5.81
N GLN A 18 -13.47 37.34 -6.76
CA GLN A 18 -13.90 38.71 -6.52
C GLN A 18 -15.37 38.85 -6.91
N ILE A 19 -16.20 39.31 -5.99
CA ILE A 19 -17.63 39.51 -6.20
C ILE A 19 -17.92 41.01 -6.06
N LYS A 20 -18.48 41.63 -7.10
CA LYS A 20 -18.88 43.05 -7.07
C LYS A 20 -20.37 43.13 -6.73
N PHE A 21 -20.72 43.94 -5.72
CA PHE A 21 -22.09 44.27 -5.35
C PHE A 21 -22.38 45.74 -5.64
N LYS A 22 -23.67 46.13 -5.69
CA LYS A 22 -24.11 47.52 -5.96
C LYS A 22 -23.51 48.57 -4.99
N GLY A 23 -23.04 48.16 -3.81
CA GLY A 23 -22.44 49.04 -2.80
C GLY A 23 -20.98 48.75 -2.43
N GLY A 24 -20.27 47.85 -3.12
CA GLY A 24 -18.88 47.53 -2.77
C GLY A 24 -18.30 46.29 -3.44
N LYS A 25 -17.01 46.02 -3.24
CA LYS A 25 -16.31 44.82 -3.74
C LYS A 25 -15.93 43.94 -2.56
N ILE A 26 -16.23 42.64 -2.63
CA ILE A 26 -15.73 41.62 -1.71
C ILE A 26 -14.72 40.76 -2.47
N SER A 27 -13.54 40.55 -1.89
CA SER A 27 -12.51 39.68 -2.44
C SER A 27 -12.18 38.54 -1.47
N CYS A 28 -12.30 37.30 -1.94
CA CYS A 28 -11.89 36.10 -1.23
C CYS A 28 -10.68 35.47 -1.93
N ARG A 29 -9.64 35.13 -1.15
CA ARG A 29 -8.44 34.42 -1.64
C ARG A 29 -8.41 33.03 -1.01
N LEU A 30 -8.59 32.00 -1.83
CA LEU A 30 -8.38 30.61 -1.42
C LEU A 30 -6.96 30.19 -1.79
N THR A 31 -6.09 30.02 -0.80
CA THR A 31 -4.72 29.52 -0.99
C THR A 31 -4.50 28.25 -0.18
N TRP A 32 -3.92 27.23 -0.81
CA TRP A 32 -3.40 26.07 -0.09
C TRP A 32 -2.29 26.48 0.88
N SER A 33 -2.23 25.83 2.03
CA SER A 33 -1.08 26.01 2.92
C SER A 33 0.18 25.50 2.21
N ARG A 34 1.27 26.27 2.32
CA ARG A 34 2.54 25.95 1.64
C ARG A 34 3.08 24.57 2.04
N ASP A 35 2.79 24.14 3.27
CA ASP A 35 3.22 22.86 3.81
C ASP A 35 2.32 21.68 3.40
N PHE A 36 1.17 21.91 2.77
CA PHE A 36 0.20 20.84 2.51
C PHE A 36 0.80 19.74 1.64
N GLY A 37 1.43 20.11 0.52
CA GLY A 37 2.07 19.18 -0.41
C GLY A 37 3.10 18.26 0.27
N PRO A 38 4.14 18.81 0.93
CA PRO A 38 5.15 17.98 1.60
C PRO A 38 4.59 17.19 2.78
N LYS A 39 3.71 17.78 3.61
CA LYS A 39 3.11 17.07 4.76
C LYS A 39 2.27 15.87 4.31
N ARG A 40 1.41 16.06 3.30
CA ARG A 40 0.60 14.96 2.76
C ARG A 40 1.46 13.93 2.07
N THR A 41 2.43 14.35 1.27
CA THR A 41 3.37 13.42 0.61
C THR A 41 4.05 12.49 1.62
N SER A 42 4.61 13.05 2.71
CA SER A 42 5.25 12.26 3.77
C SER A 42 4.26 11.33 4.48
N GLN A 43 3.03 11.79 4.74
CA GLN A 43 2.00 10.98 5.35
C GLN A 43 1.63 9.77 4.49
N PHE A 44 1.37 9.98 3.19
CA PHE A 44 1.03 8.88 2.28
C PHE A 44 2.21 7.92 2.07
N GLN A 45 3.44 8.42 2.04
CA GLN A 45 4.62 7.55 1.97
C GLN A 45 4.70 6.61 3.19
N THR A 46 4.46 7.15 4.39
CA THR A 46 4.45 6.35 5.64
C THR A 46 3.34 5.30 5.63
N VAL A 47 2.18 5.65 5.07
CA VAL A 47 1.05 4.72 4.90
C VAL A 47 1.41 3.62 3.88
N GLN A 48 2.04 3.98 2.76
CA GLN A 48 2.46 3.02 1.74
C GLN A 48 3.47 2.01 2.28
N GLU A 49 4.50 2.48 2.99
CA GLU A 49 5.49 1.62 3.64
C GLU A 49 4.84 0.64 4.63
N TYR A 50 3.84 1.11 5.39
CA TYR A 50 3.07 0.25 6.28
C TYR A 50 2.27 -0.81 5.52
N ILE A 51 1.57 -0.43 4.45
CA ILE A 51 0.78 -1.36 3.64
C ILE A 51 1.69 -2.44 3.05
N ASP A 52 2.80 -2.05 2.44
CA ASP A 52 3.73 -2.98 1.80
C ASP A 52 4.31 -3.98 2.82
N ALA A 53 4.72 -3.48 3.99
CA ALA A 53 5.21 -4.32 5.08
C ALA A 53 4.12 -5.23 5.67
N ALA A 54 2.88 -4.73 5.79
CA ALA A 54 1.76 -5.51 6.30
C ALA A 54 1.39 -6.64 5.32
N VAL A 55 1.33 -6.35 4.02
CA VAL A 55 1.05 -7.36 2.99
C VAL A 55 2.11 -8.47 3.04
N LEU A 56 3.40 -8.12 3.07
CA LEU A 56 4.48 -9.11 3.23
C LEU A 56 4.30 -9.94 4.51
N ARG A 57 4.02 -9.28 5.64
CA ARG A 57 3.82 -9.95 6.94
C ARG A 57 2.67 -10.95 6.90
N TYR A 58 1.52 -10.56 6.35
CA TYR A 58 0.33 -11.40 6.30
C TYR A 58 0.44 -12.49 5.23
N CYS A 59 1.18 -12.28 4.15
CA CYS A 59 1.38 -13.31 3.12
C CYS A 59 2.31 -14.43 3.58
N ARG A 60 3.29 -14.17 4.46
CA ARG A 60 4.28 -15.17 4.95
C ARG A 60 3.67 -16.54 5.29
N PRO A 61 2.63 -16.67 6.14
CA PRO A 61 2.05 -17.97 6.49
C PRO A 61 1.25 -18.65 5.37
N TYR A 62 0.99 -17.97 4.25
CA TYR A 62 0.28 -18.53 3.08
C TYR A 62 1.23 -18.93 1.96
N VAL A 63 2.47 -18.44 1.97
CA VAL A 63 3.49 -18.76 0.97
C VAL A 63 3.95 -20.21 1.17
N PRO A 64 3.94 -21.07 0.13
CA PRO A 64 4.48 -22.42 0.25
C PRO A 64 5.96 -22.42 0.65
N MET A 65 6.32 -23.25 1.64
CA MET A 65 7.67 -23.29 2.20
C MET A 65 8.33 -24.65 1.95
N GLN A 66 9.47 -24.62 1.26
CA GLN A 66 10.42 -25.73 1.19
C GLN A 66 11.78 -25.27 1.71
N SER A 67 12.41 -24.29 1.04
CA SER A 67 13.71 -23.72 1.41
C SER A 67 13.64 -22.29 1.95
N ALA A 68 12.43 -21.78 2.22
CA ALA A 68 12.14 -20.36 2.50
C ALA A 68 12.57 -19.34 1.42
N PHE A 69 13.18 -19.77 0.31
CA PHE A 69 13.65 -18.84 -0.74
C PHE A 69 12.49 -18.08 -1.39
N LEU A 70 11.32 -18.71 -1.58
CA LEU A 70 10.15 -18.04 -2.13
C LEU A 70 9.70 -16.87 -1.24
N MET A 71 9.58 -17.11 0.07
CA MET A 71 9.25 -16.07 1.04
C MET A 71 10.28 -14.94 1.02
N ARG A 72 11.58 -15.29 1.10
CA ARG A 72 12.67 -14.31 1.06
C ARG A 72 12.72 -13.55 -0.27
N SER A 73 12.31 -14.15 -1.37
CA SER A 73 12.25 -13.48 -2.67
C SER A 73 11.22 -12.36 -2.70
N GLY A 74 10.15 -12.46 -1.90
CA GLY A 74 9.20 -11.36 -1.70
C GLY A 74 9.85 -10.20 -0.95
N ASP A 75 10.56 -10.49 0.15
CA ASP A 75 11.28 -9.47 0.94
C ASP A 75 12.41 -8.81 0.12
N LEU A 76 13.15 -9.58 -0.69
CA LEU A 76 14.25 -9.09 -1.53
C LEU A 76 13.77 -8.37 -2.80
N GLY A 77 12.65 -8.80 -3.35
CA GLY A 77 12.07 -8.25 -4.57
C GLY A 77 11.26 -6.98 -4.35
N THR A 78 10.77 -6.77 -3.12
CA THR A 78 9.91 -5.64 -2.78
C THR A 78 10.73 -4.49 -2.21
N VAL A 79 10.55 -3.30 -2.78
CA VAL A 79 11.04 -2.06 -2.17
C VAL A 79 9.92 -1.51 -1.30
N ILE A 80 10.09 -1.53 0.02
CA ILE A 80 9.09 -1.02 0.95
C ILE A 80 8.79 0.46 0.64
N GLY A 81 7.51 0.79 0.42
CA GLY A 81 7.05 2.12 0.04
C GLY A 81 6.93 2.35 -1.47
N SER A 82 7.15 1.32 -2.31
CA SER A 82 6.93 1.39 -3.76
C SER A 82 5.45 1.24 -4.13
N GLY A 83 4.65 0.59 -3.27
CA GLY A 83 3.30 0.15 -3.60
C GLY A 83 3.22 -1.09 -4.49
N GLU A 84 4.34 -1.76 -4.72
CA GLU A 84 4.41 -3.00 -5.49
C GLU A 84 5.18 -4.06 -4.71
N VAL A 85 4.51 -5.18 -4.43
CA VAL A 85 5.10 -6.36 -3.81
C VAL A 85 5.43 -7.37 -4.91
N SER A 86 6.71 -7.71 -5.07
CA SER A 86 7.19 -8.58 -6.14
C SER A 86 7.98 -9.76 -5.60
N TYR A 87 7.64 -10.97 -6.06
CA TYR A 87 8.33 -12.20 -5.72
C TYR A 87 9.27 -12.57 -6.88
N ILE A 88 10.58 -12.40 -6.68
CA ILE A 88 11.59 -12.55 -7.76
C ILE A 88 12.02 -14.00 -8.04
N ALA A 89 11.52 -14.99 -7.30
CA ALA A 89 11.90 -16.38 -7.54
C ALA A 89 11.39 -16.84 -8.92
N PRO A 90 12.22 -17.51 -9.76
CA PRO A 90 11.82 -17.93 -11.11
C PRO A 90 10.57 -18.81 -11.16
N TYR A 91 10.34 -19.56 -10.09
CA TYR A 91 9.21 -20.47 -9.95
C TYR A 91 8.01 -19.82 -9.22
N ALA A 92 8.10 -18.57 -8.78
CA ALA A 92 7.05 -17.89 -8.00
C ALA A 92 5.72 -17.87 -8.78
N HIS A 93 5.76 -17.47 -10.05
CA HIS A 93 4.58 -17.44 -10.91
C HIS A 93 3.90 -18.82 -11.03
N ARG A 94 4.71 -19.88 -11.23
CA ARG A 94 4.19 -21.25 -11.35
C ARG A 94 3.50 -21.71 -10.06
N LEU A 95 4.09 -21.44 -8.90
CA LEU A 95 3.51 -21.82 -7.61
C LEU A 95 2.30 -20.95 -7.25
N TYR A 96 2.30 -19.68 -7.66
CA TYR A 96 1.20 -18.76 -7.41
C TYR A 96 -0.09 -19.21 -8.08
N TYR A 97 -0.03 -19.58 -9.37
CA TYR A 97 -1.19 -20.02 -10.15
C TYR A 97 -1.41 -21.54 -10.13
N GLY A 98 -0.52 -22.31 -9.50
CA GLY A 98 -0.59 -23.76 -9.41
C GLY A 98 -1.61 -24.27 -8.39
N ILE A 99 -2.90 -23.99 -8.61
CA ILE A 99 -3.99 -24.33 -7.69
C ILE A 99 -4.12 -25.86 -7.47
N SER A 100 -3.73 -26.66 -8.46
CA SER A 100 -3.74 -28.13 -8.40
C SER A 100 -2.52 -28.74 -7.69
N PHE A 101 -1.55 -27.93 -7.24
CA PHE A 101 -0.38 -28.48 -6.55
C PHE A 101 -0.68 -28.84 -5.10
N HIS A 102 -0.11 -29.96 -4.67
CA HIS A 102 -0.08 -30.36 -3.26
C HIS A 102 1.10 -29.67 -2.57
N PHE A 103 0.80 -28.61 -1.83
CA PHE A 103 1.78 -27.90 -1.03
C PHE A 103 1.97 -28.55 0.33
N ASP A 104 3.21 -28.59 0.80
CA ASP A 104 3.51 -29.01 2.17
C ASP A 104 2.96 -27.96 3.16
N LYS A 105 2.24 -28.44 4.17
CA LYS A 105 1.59 -27.65 5.22
C LYS A 105 2.28 -27.78 6.58
N SER A 106 3.38 -28.52 6.65
CA SER A 106 4.15 -28.76 7.89
C SER A 106 4.65 -27.45 8.52
N ALA A 107 5.25 -26.57 7.73
CA ALA A 107 5.76 -25.29 8.19
C ALA A 107 4.70 -24.18 8.19
N HIS A 108 3.80 -24.20 7.20
CA HIS A 108 2.78 -23.19 6.99
C HIS A 108 1.42 -23.86 6.76
N PRO A 109 0.55 -23.94 7.79
CA PRO A 109 -0.73 -24.62 7.70
C PRO A 109 -1.64 -24.06 6.58
N ASN A 110 -1.49 -22.75 6.32
CA ASN A 110 -2.28 -22.02 5.34
C ASN A 110 -1.61 -21.94 3.96
N ALA A 111 -0.50 -22.66 3.75
CA ALA A 111 0.23 -22.68 2.49
C ALA A 111 -0.66 -23.04 1.30
N GLY A 112 -0.57 -22.27 0.23
CA GLY A 112 -1.15 -22.65 -1.05
C GLY A 112 -0.98 -21.62 -2.16
N ALA A 113 -1.52 -21.96 -3.32
CA ALA A 113 -1.64 -21.05 -4.46
C ALA A 113 -2.48 -19.82 -4.11
N LEU A 114 -2.30 -18.74 -4.88
CA LEU A 114 -3.01 -17.46 -4.71
C LEU A 114 -2.90 -16.92 -3.27
N TRP A 115 -1.69 -17.02 -2.69
CA TRP A 115 -1.46 -16.68 -1.30
C TRP A 115 -1.75 -15.22 -0.97
N PHE A 116 -1.61 -14.32 -1.95
CA PHE A 116 -1.95 -12.90 -1.77
C PHE A 116 -3.46 -12.72 -1.65
N GLU A 117 -4.25 -13.28 -2.57
CA GLU A 117 -5.70 -13.17 -2.55
C GLU A 117 -6.27 -13.79 -1.28
N ARG A 118 -5.75 -14.94 -0.87
CA ARG A 118 -6.14 -15.61 0.38
C ARG A 118 -5.81 -14.76 1.61
N ALA A 119 -4.59 -14.24 1.69
CA ALA A 119 -4.20 -13.34 2.77
C ALA A 119 -5.05 -12.05 2.78
N MET A 120 -5.43 -11.54 1.61
CA MET A 120 -6.30 -10.35 1.51
C MET A 120 -7.75 -10.65 1.88
N ILE A 121 -8.26 -11.87 1.68
CA ILE A 121 -9.58 -12.24 2.18
C ILE A 121 -9.59 -12.18 3.71
N ASP A 122 -8.57 -12.75 4.35
CA ASP A 122 -8.53 -12.89 5.80
C ASP A 122 -8.12 -11.59 6.52
N HIS A 123 -7.19 -10.82 5.96
CA HIS A 123 -6.51 -9.72 6.67
C HIS A 123 -6.67 -8.34 6.05
N LYS A 124 -7.42 -8.17 4.96
CA LYS A 124 -7.63 -6.85 4.35
C LYS A 124 -8.19 -5.83 5.34
N ALA A 125 -9.14 -6.23 6.18
CA ALA A 125 -9.72 -5.34 7.19
C ALA A 125 -8.66 -4.84 8.19
N ASP A 126 -7.74 -5.71 8.61
CA ASP A 126 -6.65 -5.35 9.53
C ASP A 126 -5.67 -4.36 8.90
N ILE A 127 -5.31 -4.61 7.64
CA ILE A 127 -4.42 -3.74 6.86
C ILE A 127 -5.05 -2.35 6.69
N LEU A 128 -6.34 -2.30 6.33
CA LEU A 128 -7.08 -1.05 6.17
C LEU A 128 -7.20 -0.27 7.49
N ARG A 129 -7.45 -0.95 8.61
CA ARG A 129 -7.49 -0.31 9.93
C ARG A 129 -6.14 0.32 10.30
N GLY A 130 -5.04 -0.41 10.11
CA GLY A 130 -3.71 0.13 10.39
C GLY A 130 -3.30 1.25 9.44
N ALA A 131 -3.69 1.17 8.17
CA ALA A 131 -3.45 2.22 7.19
C ALA A 131 -4.24 3.50 7.52
N ALA A 132 -5.52 3.37 7.89
CA ALA A 132 -6.36 4.51 8.27
C ALA A 132 -5.82 5.23 9.50
N ALA A 133 -5.39 4.48 10.53
CA ALA A 133 -4.79 5.05 11.73
C ALA A 133 -3.57 5.94 11.40
N ARG A 134 -2.72 5.52 10.44
CA ARG A 134 -1.55 6.29 9.99
C ARG A 134 -1.91 7.45 9.05
N ALA A 135 -2.98 7.31 8.28
CA ALA A 135 -3.53 8.38 7.45
C ALA A 135 -4.28 9.45 8.26
N GLY A 136 -4.48 9.24 9.57
CA GLY A 136 -5.24 10.15 10.43
C GLY A 136 -6.75 10.08 10.20
N GLY A 137 -7.24 8.93 9.75
CA GLY A 137 -8.67 8.65 9.53
C GLY A 137 -9.13 7.40 10.28
N GLN A 138 -10.44 7.12 10.21
CA GLN A 138 -11.03 5.88 10.72
C GLN A 138 -11.36 4.96 9.54
N ALA A 139 -10.96 3.70 9.62
CA ALA A 139 -11.43 2.68 8.69
C ALA A 139 -12.72 2.09 9.25
N HIS A 140 -13.84 2.38 8.60
CA HIS A 140 -15.07 1.64 8.83
C HIS A 140 -14.93 0.33 8.03
N GLY A 141 -14.65 -0.77 8.73
CA GLY A 141 -14.59 -2.09 8.12
C GLY A 141 -15.98 -2.52 7.64
N VAL A 142 -16.03 -3.02 6.41
CA VAL A 142 -17.10 -3.92 5.92
C VAL A 142 -16.84 -5.34 6.36
#